data_AF-A0A317VZD3-F1
#
_entry.id   AF-A0A317VZD3-F1
#
_cell.length_a   1.000
_cell.length_b   1.000
_cell.length_c   1.000
_cell.angle_alpha   90.00
_cell.angle_beta   90.00
_cell.angle_gamma   90.00
#
_symmetry.space_group_name_H-M   'P 1'
#
loop_
_entity.id
_entity.type
_entity.pdbx_description
1 polymer ?
#
loop_
_entity_poly.entity_id
_entity_poly.type
_entity_poly.pdbx_seq_one_letter_code
_entity_poly.pdbx_strand_id
1 'polypeptide(L)'
;MASHDGLVHYPPAPGALHFGETLIRYLNNHCRQRTLYVHLETRPNSSPHIGNLVTFATGFALAAALKHSCSRNVRVRIIYQDPGPDHHELLTIDGVKYQKGLTGPGDSGLNQTPFRRVIRRLAEFFDVSYDTCSPNFWQHNPEFTDALMECVKYRRFIGTHLSPTTGKLAIRVACPECGLVDKDGVKNGYHPDGRISCDCPQHGMFYINPAVNADVERMELGPPLRHLIRAIICSRDKQASWIMCTGADHAGLYHEELVWRLLDEPEDAPIFFYAPLVVDWSGARLSKTKRVRDGAYQYLCETRREYMVDADMFLRYPGGLEALCREVRGWIDQPYRLFRNYSVEYLERQLRLRGMLHAVH
;
A
#
# COMPACT_ATOMS: atom_id res chain seq x y z
N MET A 1 25.21 11.75 27.62
CA MET A 1 24.86 11.23 26.28
C MET A 1 25.93 10.24 25.87
N ALA A 2 25.55 9.05 25.42
CA ALA A 2 26.52 8.12 24.85
C ALA A 2 27.08 8.71 23.54
N SER A 3 28.41 8.68 23.39
CA SER A 3 29.09 9.04 22.15
C SER A 3 28.83 7.98 21.09
N HIS A 4 28.43 8.40 19.88
CA HIS A 4 28.36 7.55 18.70
C HIS A 4 29.24 8.14 17.59
N ASP A 5 29.80 7.32 16.72
CA ASP A 5 30.67 7.77 15.62
C ASP A 5 29.93 8.57 14.53
N GLY A 6 28.60 8.49 14.52
CA GLY A 6 27.77 9.14 13.51
C GLY A 6 28.00 8.57 12.11
N LEU A 7 28.56 7.37 12.01
CA LEU A 7 28.76 6.66 10.75
C LEU A 7 27.60 5.71 10.51
N VAL A 8 27.22 5.61 9.24
CA VAL A 8 26.19 4.68 8.80
C VAL A 8 26.91 3.41 8.41
N HIS A 9 26.90 2.43 9.31
CA HIS A 9 27.41 1.10 9.00
C HIS A 9 26.41 0.37 8.09
N TYR A 10 26.93 -0.32 7.08
CA TYR A 10 26.15 -1.11 6.14
C TYR A 10 26.40 -2.59 6.42
N PRO A 11 25.75 -3.16 7.45
CA PRO A 11 25.90 -4.58 7.71
C PRO A 11 25.41 -5.37 6.49
N PRO A 12 26.08 -6.46 6.11
CA PRO A 12 25.72 -7.24 4.94
C PRO A 12 24.41 -7.97 5.19
N ALA A 13 23.29 -7.35 4.84
CA ALA A 13 22.01 -8.06 4.75
C ALA A 13 22.10 -9.07 3.60
N PRO A 14 21.55 -10.30 3.74
CA PRO A 14 21.63 -11.31 2.67
C PRO A 14 21.12 -10.79 1.31
N GLY A 15 20.01 -10.05 1.29
CA GLY A 15 19.51 -9.42 0.07
C GLY A 15 20.48 -8.41 -0.53
N ALA A 16 21.20 -7.64 0.31
CA ALA A 16 22.22 -6.71 -0.15
C ALA A 16 23.39 -7.42 -0.83
N LEU A 17 23.80 -8.60 -0.35
CA LEU A 17 24.88 -9.39 -0.96
C LEU A 17 24.49 -9.93 -2.34
N HIS A 18 23.24 -10.36 -2.52
CA HIS A 18 22.79 -10.95 -3.79
C HIS A 18 22.36 -9.91 -4.83
N PHE A 19 21.71 -8.83 -4.38
CA PHE A 19 21.10 -7.83 -5.26
C PHE A 19 21.89 -6.51 -5.33
N GLY A 20 22.98 -6.39 -4.57
CA GLY A 20 23.78 -5.17 -4.44
C GLY A 20 24.21 -4.53 -5.76
N GLU A 21 24.41 -5.33 -6.81
CA GLU A 21 24.77 -4.84 -8.15
C GLU A 21 23.79 -5.29 -9.25
N THR A 22 22.87 -6.19 -8.90
CA THR A 22 22.06 -6.92 -9.90
C THR A 22 20.57 -6.59 -9.83
N LEU A 23 20.13 -5.80 -8.85
CA LEU A 23 18.71 -5.57 -8.57
C LEU A 23 17.90 -5.18 -9.81
N ILE A 24 18.31 -4.12 -10.53
CA ILE A 24 17.56 -3.62 -11.69
C ILE A 24 17.51 -4.65 -12.81
N ARG A 25 18.62 -5.35 -13.06
CA ARG A 25 18.67 -6.46 -14.03
C ARG A 25 17.77 -7.61 -13.61
N TYR A 26 17.77 -7.97 -12.33
CA TYR A 26 16.90 -9.00 -11.78
C TYR A 26 15.43 -8.64 -11.99
N LEU A 27 15.01 -7.44 -11.61
CA LEU A 27 13.63 -6.97 -11.80
C LEU A 27 13.24 -6.98 -13.28
N ASN A 28 14.10 -6.46 -14.16
CA ASN A 28 13.85 -6.44 -15.60
C ASN A 28 13.63 -7.84 -16.18
N ASN A 29 14.48 -8.82 -15.80
CA ASN A 29 14.41 -10.18 -16.34
C ASN A 29 13.15 -10.94 -15.89
N HIS A 30 12.60 -10.60 -14.73
CA HIS A 30 11.37 -11.22 -14.22
C HIS A 30 10.10 -10.54 -14.74
N CYS A 31 10.20 -9.33 -15.29
CA CYS A 31 9.10 -8.64 -15.94
C CYS A 31 9.08 -8.95 -17.46
N ARG A 32 8.36 -9.99 -17.86
CA ARG A 32 8.39 -10.56 -19.23
C ARG A 32 7.67 -9.71 -20.30
N GLN A 33 6.61 -9.01 -19.94
CA GLN A 33 5.73 -8.27 -20.86
C GLN A 33 6.38 -6.96 -21.32
N ARG A 34 5.95 -6.36 -22.45
CA ARG A 34 6.57 -5.13 -22.97
C ARG A 34 6.31 -3.90 -22.09
N THR A 35 5.11 -3.79 -21.55
CA THR A 35 4.70 -2.71 -20.66
C THR A 35 4.92 -3.13 -19.22
N LEU A 36 5.46 -2.23 -18.40
CA LEU A 36 5.71 -2.46 -16.98
C LEU A 36 5.00 -1.39 -16.15
N TYR A 37 4.16 -1.83 -15.23
CA TYR A 37 3.53 -0.96 -14.24
C TYR A 37 4.23 -1.09 -12.89
N VAL A 38 4.69 0.04 -12.36
CA VAL A 38 5.05 0.13 -10.93
C VAL A 38 3.81 0.63 -10.18
N HIS A 39 3.17 -0.28 -9.46
CA HIS A 39 1.97 0.01 -8.69
C HIS A 39 2.35 0.61 -7.34
N LEU A 40 1.72 1.73 -7.01
CA LEU A 40 1.74 2.37 -5.71
C LEU A 40 0.30 2.56 -5.23
N GLU A 41 0.07 2.33 -3.95
CA GLU A 41 -1.24 2.50 -3.35
C GLU A 41 -1.18 3.37 -2.10
N THR A 42 -2.22 4.16 -1.90
CA THR A 42 -2.36 4.96 -0.69
C THR A 42 -3.81 5.15 -0.29
N ARG A 43 -4.01 5.38 1.00
CA ARG A 43 -5.28 5.77 1.57
C ARG A 43 -5.19 7.24 2.02
N PRO A 44 -5.90 8.18 1.38
CA PRO A 44 -5.83 9.60 1.69
C PRO A 44 -6.74 9.94 2.89
N ASN A 45 -6.53 9.28 4.03
CA ASN A 45 -7.27 9.58 5.27
C ASN A 45 -6.61 10.68 6.11
N SER A 46 -5.36 11.04 5.79
CA SER A 46 -4.60 12.12 6.40
C SER A 46 -3.49 12.55 5.44
N SER A 47 -2.91 13.74 5.66
CA SER A 47 -1.71 14.19 4.94
C SER A 47 -0.59 13.13 5.03
N PRO A 48 0.14 12.82 3.94
CA PRO A 48 1.18 11.79 3.99
C PRO A 48 2.28 12.15 4.98
N HIS A 49 2.84 11.15 5.67
CA HIS A 49 4.07 11.31 6.45
C HIS A 49 5.29 10.88 5.62
N ILE A 50 6.51 11.14 6.11
CA ILE A 50 7.77 10.86 5.40
C ILE A 50 7.89 9.39 4.94
N GLY A 51 7.30 8.44 5.69
CA GLY A 51 7.24 7.03 5.30
C GLY A 51 6.42 6.77 4.03
N ASN A 52 5.31 7.49 3.83
CA ASN A 52 4.58 7.45 2.55
C ASN A 52 5.44 8.04 1.43
N LEU A 53 6.10 9.18 1.69
CA LEU A 53 6.94 9.86 0.70
C LEU A 53 8.10 8.97 0.25
N VAL A 54 8.75 8.26 1.18
CA VAL A 54 9.80 7.28 0.91
C VAL A 54 9.29 6.15 0.03
N THR A 55 8.10 5.61 0.32
CA THR A 55 7.52 4.53 -0.49
C THR A 55 7.24 4.99 -1.92
N PHE A 56 6.64 6.17 -2.09
CA PHE A 56 6.39 6.73 -3.43
C PHE A 56 7.69 7.03 -4.16
N ALA A 57 8.64 7.72 -3.52
CA ALA A 57 9.92 8.04 -4.12
C ALA A 57 10.67 6.77 -4.55
N THR A 58 10.57 5.68 -3.77
CA THR A 58 11.17 4.38 -4.12
C THR A 58 10.54 3.80 -5.38
N GLY A 59 9.20 3.79 -5.46
CA GLY A 59 8.50 3.33 -6.67
C GLY A 59 8.86 4.14 -7.92
N PHE A 60 8.91 5.46 -7.81
CA PHE A 60 9.33 6.34 -8.92
C PHE A 60 10.81 6.12 -9.30
N ALA A 61 11.70 5.95 -8.32
CA ALA A 61 13.12 5.69 -8.58
C ALA A 61 13.35 4.34 -9.26
N LEU A 62 12.63 3.28 -8.84
CA LEU A 62 12.64 1.98 -9.52
C LEU A 62 12.14 2.09 -10.95
N ALA A 63 11.03 2.81 -11.14
CA ALA A 63 10.45 3.02 -12.46
C ALA A 63 11.42 3.75 -13.39
N ALA A 64 12.11 4.78 -12.88
CA ALA A 64 13.11 5.52 -13.63
C ALA A 64 14.31 4.64 -13.99
N ALA A 65 14.84 3.85 -13.05
CA ALA A 65 15.95 2.95 -13.32
C ALA A 65 15.60 1.89 -14.38
N LEU A 66 14.40 1.30 -14.31
CA LEU A 66 13.93 0.35 -15.34
C LEU A 66 13.71 1.02 -16.71
N LYS A 67 13.18 2.26 -16.72
CA LYS A 67 13.00 3.04 -17.95
C LYS A 67 14.34 3.36 -18.61
N HIS A 68 15.29 3.91 -17.86
CA HIS A 68 16.53 4.45 -18.41
C HIS A 68 17.64 3.41 -18.59
N SER A 69 17.79 2.47 -17.65
CA SER A 69 18.86 1.47 -17.70
C SER A 69 18.48 0.21 -18.50
N CYS A 70 17.18 -0.06 -18.67
CA CYS A 70 16.69 -1.24 -19.39
C CYS A 70 15.81 -0.90 -20.60
N SER A 71 15.62 0.38 -20.94
CA SER A 71 14.80 0.83 -22.08
C SER A 71 13.37 0.28 -22.07
N ARG A 72 12.79 0.11 -20.88
CA ARG A 72 11.45 -0.46 -20.68
C ARG A 72 10.36 0.60 -20.86
N ASN A 73 9.20 0.18 -21.36
CA ASN A 73 8.00 1.02 -21.34
C ASN A 73 7.39 0.99 -19.93
N VAL A 74 7.87 1.89 -19.06
CA VAL A 74 7.47 1.93 -17.65
C VAL A 74 6.51 3.07 -17.38
N ARG A 75 5.47 2.78 -16.59
CA ARG A 75 4.55 3.78 -16.05
C ARG A 75 4.23 3.50 -14.59
N VAL A 76 4.13 4.54 -13.78
CA VAL A 76 3.70 4.39 -12.38
C VAL A 76 2.16 4.43 -12.34
N ARG A 77 1.53 3.48 -11.65
CA ARG A 77 0.08 3.45 -11.46
C ARG A 77 -0.27 3.66 -10.00
N ILE A 78 -1.00 4.73 -9.72
CA ILE A 78 -1.30 5.17 -8.35
C ILE A 78 -2.77 4.94 -8.08
N ILE A 79 -3.06 4.11 -7.09
CA ILE A 79 -4.42 3.79 -6.68
C ILE A 79 -4.71 4.47 -5.35
N TYR A 80 -5.73 5.33 -5.34
CA TYR A 80 -6.27 5.90 -4.11
C TYR A 80 -7.33 4.94 -3.58
N GLN A 81 -7.10 4.37 -2.40
CA GLN A 81 -8.13 3.64 -1.68
C GLN A 81 -9.12 4.61 -1.05
N ASP A 82 -10.36 4.17 -0.86
CA ASP A 82 -11.27 4.90 -0.01
C ASP A 82 -10.75 4.98 1.43
N PRO A 83 -11.00 6.10 2.13
CA PRO A 83 -10.45 6.36 3.47
C PRO A 83 -10.85 5.34 4.53
N GLY A 84 -11.79 4.43 4.25
CA GLY A 84 -12.27 3.40 5.18
C GLY A 84 -13.08 4.02 6.33
N PRO A 85 -13.99 3.27 6.99
CA PRO A 85 -14.62 3.78 8.21
C PRO A 85 -13.58 3.94 9.31
N ASP A 86 -13.70 5.00 10.11
CA ASP A 86 -12.88 5.20 11.31
C ASP A 86 -13.06 3.98 12.23
N HIS A 87 -11.96 3.42 12.73
CA HIS A 87 -11.97 2.22 13.58
C HIS A 87 -12.78 2.36 14.88
N HIS A 88 -13.22 3.57 15.20
CA HIS A 88 -14.01 3.92 16.37
C HIS A 88 -15.52 3.69 16.19
N GLU A 89 -15.99 3.36 14.99
CA GLU A 89 -17.40 3.02 14.71
C GLU A 89 -17.66 1.50 14.62
N LEU A 90 -16.91 0.72 15.39
CA LEU A 90 -17.12 -0.74 15.47
C LEU A 90 -18.20 -1.06 16.51
N LEU A 91 -19.27 -1.69 16.05
CA LEU A 91 -20.33 -2.23 16.89
C LEU A 91 -20.19 -3.75 16.95
N THR A 92 -20.41 -4.37 18.11
CA THR A 92 -20.49 -5.84 18.21
C THR A 92 -21.94 -6.23 18.49
N ILE A 93 -22.54 -7.04 17.61
CA ILE A 93 -23.88 -7.59 17.77
C ILE A 93 -23.75 -9.11 17.66
N ASP A 94 -24.21 -9.84 18.68
CA ASP A 94 -24.18 -11.31 18.74
C ASP A 94 -22.79 -11.91 18.45
N GLY A 95 -21.74 -11.27 18.95
CA GLY A 95 -20.35 -11.69 18.75
C GLY A 95 -19.77 -11.39 17.36
N VAL A 96 -20.55 -10.81 16.45
CA VAL A 96 -20.10 -10.37 15.12
C VAL A 96 -19.79 -8.88 15.14
N LYS A 97 -18.65 -8.50 14.56
CA LYS A 97 -18.23 -7.10 14.46
C LYS A 97 -18.85 -6.47 13.21
N TYR A 98 -19.62 -5.42 13.41
CA TYR A 98 -20.18 -4.59 12.36
C TYR A 98 -19.48 -3.23 12.33
N GLN A 99 -19.40 -2.65 11.13
CA GLN A 99 -18.96 -1.28 10.90
C GLN A 99 -19.96 -0.57 9.98
N LYS A 100 -20.02 0.77 10.02
CA LYS A 100 -20.70 1.50 8.95
C LYS A 100 -19.90 1.35 7.66
N GLY A 101 -20.58 0.91 6.61
CA GLY A 101 -20.08 0.96 5.25
C GLY A 101 -19.89 2.39 4.80
N LEU A 102 -18.96 2.59 3.87
CA LEU A 102 -18.72 3.89 3.27
C LEU A 102 -19.90 4.25 2.37
N THR A 103 -20.87 5.00 2.89
CA THR A 103 -21.95 5.57 2.07
C THR A 103 -21.57 6.99 1.65
N GLY A 104 -21.10 7.13 0.41
CA GLY A 104 -20.92 8.42 -0.26
C GLY A 104 -19.48 8.90 -0.41
N PRO A 105 -19.24 9.93 -1.24
CA PRO A 105 -17.92 10.54 -1.46
C PRO A 105 -17.52 11.33 -0.20
N GLY A 106 -17.16 10.63 0.87
CA GLY A 106 -16.73 11.24 2.12
C GLY A 106 -15.38 11.94 1.91
N ASP A 107 -15.40 13.27 1.91
CA ASP A 107 -14.26 14.22 2.00
C ASP A 107 -12.98 13.89 1.22
N SER A 108 -13.09 13.01 0.22
CA SER A 108 -11.97 12.27 -0.36
C SER A 108 -11.06 13.16 -1.20
N GLY A 109 -11.57 14.30 -1.67
CA GLY A 109 -10.81 15.27 -2.45
C GLY A 109 -9.83 16.12 -1.64
N LEU A 110 -10.17 16.48 -0.38
CA LEU A 110 -9.36 17.42 0.41
C LEU A 110 -8.01 16.80 0.79
N ASN A 111 -8.02 15.57 1.28
CA ASN A 111 -6.80 14.86 1.69
C ASN A 111 -5.99 14.28 0.52
N GLN A 112 -6.53 14.23 -0.70
CA GLN A 112 -5.77 13.80 -1.89
C GLN A 112 -4.81 14.89 -2.41
N THR A 113 -5.07 16.16 -2.13
CA THR A 113 -4.27 17.28 -2.64
C THR A 113 -2.79 17.20 -2.25
N PRO A 114 -2.42 16.94 -0.98
CA PRO A 114 -1.03 16.71 -0.59
C PRO A 114 -0.36 15.57 -1.37
N PHE A 115 -1.05 14.43 -1.54
CA PHE A 115 -0.54 13.30 -2.31
C PHE A 115 -0.28 13.68 -3.77
N ARG A 116 -1.26 14.31 -4.43
CA ARG A 116 -1.13 14.73 -5.83
C ARG A 116 0.03 15.68 -6.05
N ARG A 117 0.27 16.63 -5.13
CA ARG A 117 1.43 17.54 -5.19
C ARG A 117 2.75 16.81 -5.09
N VAL A 118 2.89 15.88 -4.13
CA VAL A 118 4.08 15.05 -3.97
C VAL A 118 4.32 14.23 -5.24
N ILE A 119 3.31 13.48 -5.67
CA ILE A 119 3.38 12.57 -6.82
C ILE A 119 3.82 13.31 -8.08
N ARG A 120 3.24 14.48 -8.37
CA ARG A 120 3.61 15.28 -9.54
C ARG A 120 5.08 15.67 -9.51
N ARG A 121 5.59 16.13 -8.36
CA ARG A 121 7.01 16.51 -8.22
C ARG A 121 7.94 15.29 -8.29
N LEU A 122 7.53 14.13 -7.80
CA LEU A 122 8.28 12.88 -7.97
C LEU A 122 8.37 12.49 -9.44
N ALA A 123 7.25 12.53 -10.16
CA ALA A 123 7.20 12.26 -11.60
C ALA A 123 8.10 13.19 -12.41
N GLU A 124 8.07 14.49 -12.11
CA GLU A 124 8.95 15.51 -12.71
C GLU A 124 10.43 15.23 -12.41
N PHE A 125 10.79 14.95 -11.15
CA PHE A 125 12.18 14.73 -10.75
C PHE A 125 12.80 13.45 -11.36
N PHE A 126 12.00 12.39 -11.45
CA PHE A 126 12.45 11.09 -11.94
C PHE A 126 12.22 10.89 -13.45
N ASP A 127 11.59 11.85 -14.13
CA ASP A 127 11.17 11.73 -15.54
C ASP A 127 10.38 10.43 -15.80
N VAL A 128 9.31 10.20 -15.04
CA VAL A 128 8.46 9.01 -15.20
C VAL A 128 6.99 9.41 -15.28
N SER A 129 6.31 8.93 -16.33
CA SER A 129 4.87 9.12 -16.47
C SER A 129 4.10 8.30 -15.43
N TYR A 130 2.95 8.83 -15.00
CA TYR A 130 2.08 8.13 -14.06
C TYR A 130 0.60 8.29 -14.42
N ASP A 131 -0.21 7.35 -13.95
CA ASP A 131 -1.67 7.41 -13.94
C ASP A 131 -2.19 7.40 -12.51
N THR A 132 -3.29 8.09 -12.28
CA THR A 132 -4.10 7.95 -11.06
C THR A 132 -5.35 7.18 -11.39
N CYS A 133 -5.65 6.15 -10.61
CA CYS A 133 -6.81 5.29 -10.81
C CYS A 133 -7.80 5.43 -9.64
N SER A 134 -9.06 5.11 -9.89
CA SER A 134 -10.13 5.10 -8.89
C SER A 134 -9.91 3.97 -7.86
N PRO A 135 -10.55 4.06 -6.68
CA PRO A 135 -10.55 2.98 -5.69
C PRO A 135 -11.02 1.64 -6.26
N ASN A 136 -11.94 1.69 -7.23
CA ASN A 136 -12.56 0.53 -7.88
C ASN A 136 -11.77 -0.01 -9.09
N PHE A 137 -10.56 0.49 -9.33
CA PHE A 137 -9.74 0.07 -10.48
C PHE A 137 -9.63 -1.45 -10.64
N TRP A 138 -9.47 -2.17 -9.54
CA TRP A 138 -9.36 -3.63 -9.57
C TRP A 138 -10.70 -4.31 -9.79
N GLN A 139 -11.77 -3.80 -9.16
CA GLN A 139 -13.14 -4.27 -9.34
C GLN A 139 -13.62 -4.15 -10.79
N HIS A 140 -13.11 -3.16 -11.53
CA HIS A 140 -13.39 -2.97 -12.96
C HIS A 140 -12.50 -3.82 -13.88
N ASN A 141 -11.55 -4.58 -13.33
CA ASN A 141 -10.73 -5.48 -14.13
C ASN A 141 -11.58 -6.70 -14.57
N PRO A 142 -11.55 -7.11 -15.86
CA PRO A 142 -12.32 -8.27 -16.33
C PRO A 142 -12.03 -9.57 -15.56
N GLU A 143 -10.81 -9.74 -15.04
CA GLU A 143 -10.38 -10.93 -14.28
C GLU A 143 -10.86 -10.89 -12.81
N PHE A 144 -11.43 -9.77 -12.34
CA PHE A 144 -11.76 -9.59 -10.92
C PHE A 144 -12.78 -10.61 -10.44
N THR A 145 -13.88 -10.77 -11.18
CA THR A 145 -14.95 -11.68 -10.80
C THR A 145 -14.44 -13.12 -10.76
N ASP A 146 -13.64 -13.53 -11.75
CA ASP A 146 -13.08 -14.88 -11.79
C ASP A 146 -12.10 -15.13 -10.64
N ALA A 147 -11.19 -14.19 -10.37
CA ALA A 147 -10.26 -14.28 -9.24
C ALA A 147 -10.99 -14.30 -7.88
N LEU A 148 -12.06 -13.50 -7.72
CA LEU A 148 -12.90 -13.52 -6.53
C LEU A 148 -13.62 -14.86 -6.38
N MET A 149 -14.22 -15.37 -7.45
CA MET A 149 -15.01 -16.61 -7.41
C MET A 149 -14.15 -17.84 -7.17
N GLU A 150 -12.91 -17.84 -7.63
CA GLU A 150 -11.89 -18.82 -7.28
C GLU A 150 -11.56 -18.79 -5.77
N CYS A 151 -11.37 -17.60 -5.20
CA CYS A 151 -11.20 -17.47 -3.75
C CYS A 151 -12.43 -18.00 -3.00
N VAL A 152 -13.64 -17.71 -3.48
CA VAL A 152 -14.89 -18.22 -2.93
C VAL A 152 -15.00 -19.74 -3.04
N LYS A 153 -14.56 -20.33 -4.16
CA LYS A 153 -14.54 -21.78 -4.37
C LYS A 153 -13.72 -22.47 -3.28
N TYR A 154 -12.54 -21.95 -2.96
CA TYR A 154 -11.64 -22.50 -1.92
C TYR A 154 -11.76 -21.80 -0.55
N ARG A 155 -12.87 -21.09 -0.30
CA ARG A 155 -13.07 -20.24 0.89
C ARG A 155 -12.79 -20.87 2.25
N ARG A 156 -12.99 -22.19 2.42
CA ARG A 156 -12.70 -22.87 3.70
C ARG A 156 -11.20 -22.90 3.97
N PHE A 157 -10.40 -23.16 2.94
CA PHE A 157 -8.94 -23.18 3.02
C PHE A 157 -8.38 -21.75 3.06
N ILE A 158 -8.79 -20.90 2.11
CA ILE A 158 -8.30 -19.52 2.04
C ILE A 158 -8.73 -18.72 3.28
N GLY A 159 -9.97 -18.88 3.74
CA GLY A 159 -10.48 -18.15 4.91
C GLY A 159 -9.76 -18.48 6.20
N THR A 160 -9.26 -19.71 6.38
CA THR A 160 -8.48 -20.10 7.57
C THR A 160 -7.07 -19.51 7.56
N HIS A 161 -6.49 -19.27 6.38
CA HIS A 161 -5.20 -18.57 6.25
C HIS A 161 -5.38 -17.05 6.41
N LEU A 162 -6.31 -16.47 5.67
CA LEU A 162 -6.50 -15.01 5.60
C LEU A 162 -7.13 -14.42 6.87
N SER A 163 -7.97 -15.20 7.56
CA SER A 163 -8.69 -14.76 8.76
C SER A 163 -8.68 -15.87 9.83
N PRO A 164 -7.53 -16.18 10.47
CA PRO A 164 -7.43 -17.34 11.37
C PRO A 164 -8.44 -17.36 12.52
N THR A 165 -8.91 -16.19 12.97
CA THR A 165 -9.92 -16.08 14.03
C THR A 165 -11.32 -16.49 13.58
N THR A 166 -11.70 -16.23 12.33
CA THR A 166 -13.07 -16.47 11.84
C THR A 166 -13.15 -17.63 10.84
N GLY A 167 -12.07 -17.93 10.12
CA GLY A 167 -12.04 -18.87 9.01
C GLY A 167 -12.83 -18.38 7.79
N LYS A 168 -13.13 -17.08 7.68
CA LYS A 168 -14.05 -16.50 6.69
C LYS A 168 -13.34 -15.54 5.75
N LEU A 169 -13.90 -15.39 4.55
CA LEU A 169 -13.46 -14.37 3.61
C LEU A 169 -14.13 -13.05 3.98
N ALA A 170 -13.31 -12.04 4.29
CA ALA A 170 -13.78 -10.69 4.59
C ALA A 170 -14.24 -9.96 3.32
N ILE A 171 -15.32 -10.46 2.71
CA ILE A 171 -16.08 -9.84 1.64
C ILE A 171 -17.16 -8.99 2.32
N ARG A 172 -17.10 -7.68 2.13
CA ARG A 172 -17.92 -6.72 2.86
C ARG A 172 -18.85 -6.02 1.90
N VAL A 173 -20.13 -6.03 2.22
CA VAL A 173 -21.15 -5.29 1.46
C VAL A 173 -22.04 -4.55 2.45
N ALA A 174 -22.22 -3.25 2.24
CA ALA A 174 -23.08 -2.45 3.08
C ALA A 174 -24.55 -2.80 2.85
N CYS A 175 -25.28 -2.98 3.95
CA CYS A 175 -26.73 -3.08 3.93
C CYS A 175 -27.31 -1.85 3.19
N PRO A 176 -28.17 -2.05 2.17
CA PRO A 176 -28.71 -0.93 1.39
C PRO A 176 -29.59 0.02 2.21
N GLU A 177 -30.11 -0.42 3.36
CA GLU A 177 -31.03 0.37 4.19
C GLU A 177 -30.32 1.18 5.28
N CYS A 178 -29.43 0.56 6.06
CA CYS A 178 -28.75 1.23 7.18
C CYS A 178 -27.24 1.40 7.02
N GLY A 179 -26.66 0.86 5.95
CA GLY A 179 -25.23 0.92 5.69
C GLY A 179 -24.36 0.01 6.57
N LEU A 180 -24.91 -0.77 7.52
CA LEU A 180 -24.11 -1.69 8.33
C LEU A 180 -23.47 -2.80 7.49
N VAL A 181 -22.24 -3.18 7.87
CA VAL A 181 -21.40 -4.16 7.19
C VAL A 181 -20.85 -5.15 8.22
N ASP A 182 -20.99 -6.46 7.98
CA ASP A 182 -20.22 -7.49 8.71
C ASP A 182 -18.74 -7.35 8.33
N LYS A 183 -17.91 -6.92 9.29
CA LYS A 183 -16.50 -6.58 9.07
C LYS A 183 -15.69 -7.77 8.56
N ASP A 184 -15.98 -8.97 9.05
CA ASP A 184 -15.17 -10.14 8.77
C ASP A 184 -15.88 -11.12 7.84
N GLY A 185 -17.07 -10.74 7.33
CA GLY A 185 -17.89 -11.56 6.44
C GLY A 185 -18.36 -12.86 7.11
N VAL A 186 -18.53 -12.85 8.43
CA VAL A 186 -18.82 -14.04 9.23
C VAL A 186 -20.13 -14.70 8.80
N LYS A 187 -21.15 -13.88 8.57
CA LYS A 187 -22.50 -14.31 8.21
C LYS A 187 -22.72 -14.43 6.70
N ASN A 188 -21.68 -14.27 5.89
CA ASN A 188 -21.84 -14.41 4.44
C ASN A 188 -22.16 -15.85 4.03
N GLY A 189 -23.13 -16.01 3.14
CA GLY A 189 -23.46 -17.26 2.47
C GLY A 189 -23.00 -17.25 1.02
N TYR A 190 -22.63 -18.41 0.49
CA TYR A 190 -22.11 -18.58 -0.87
C TYR A 190 -22.93 -19.63 -1.59
N HIS A 191 -23.58 -19.24 -2.69
CA HIS A 191 -24.61 -20.02 -3.37
C HIS A 191 -24.07 -20.69 -4.65
N PRO A 192 -24.61 -21.84 -5.07
CA PRO A 192 -24.15 -22.55 -6.28
C PRO A 192 -24.29 -21.74 -7.58
N ASP A 193 -25.21 -20.78 -7.62
CA ASP A 193 -25.45 -19.87 -8.74
C ASP A 193 -24.47 -18.67 -8.75
N GLY A 194 -23.47 -18.67 -7.86
CA GLY A 194 -22.46 -17.63 -7.77
C GLY A 194 -22.84 -16.42 -6.90
N ARG A 195 -24.08 -16.35 -6.40
CA ARG A 195 -24.49 -15.26 -5.51
C ARG A 195 -23.83 -15.35 -4.14
N ILE A 196 -23.67 -14.20 -3.50
CA ILE A 196 -23.23 -14.09 -2.10
C ILE A 196 -24.37 -13.44 -1.31
N SER A 197 -24.83 -14.12 -0.25
CA SER A 197 -25.78 -13.52 0.69
C SER A 197 -25.04 -12.86 1.84
N CYS A 198 -25.53 -11.69 2.27
CA CYS A 198 -25.03 -10.91 3.39
C CYS A 198 -26.16 -10.73 4.41
N ASP A 199 -25.82 -10.64 5.70
CA ASP A 199 -26.79 -10.50 6.79
C ASP A 199 -26.67 -9.13 7.47
N CYS A 200 -27.76 -8.39 7.48
CA CYS A 200 -27.91 -7.19 8.29
C CYS A 200 -28.69 -7.52 9.57
N PRO A 201 -28.16 -7.21 10.77
CA PRO A 201 -28.84 -7.53 12.03
C PRO A 201 -30.14 -6.74 12.24
N GLN A 202 -30.38 -5.69 11.44
CA GLN A 202 -31.59 -4.86 11.51
C GLN A 202 -32.58 -5.12 10.38
N HIS A 203 -32.10 -5.45 9.18
CA HIS A 203 -32.92 -5.53 7.95
C HIS A 203 -32.93 -6.92 7.31
N GLY A 204 -32.25 -7.89 7.93
CA GLY A 204 -32.18 -9.26 7.46
C GLY A 204 -31.22 -9.48 6.29
N MET A 205 -31.46 -10.57 5.56
CA MET A 205 -30.57 -11.05 4.51
C MET A 205 -30.80 -10.33 3.18
N PHE A 206 -29.72 -9.98 2.50
CA PHE A 206 -29.72 -9.46 1.14
C PHE A 206 -28.63 -10.15 0.30
N TYR A 207 -28.63 -9.93 -1.01
CA TYR A 207 -27.75 -10.63 -1.96
C TYR A 207 -26.96 -9.67 -2.83
N ILE A 208 -25.81 -10.14 -3.28
CA ILE A 208 -25.06 -9.56 -4.39
C ILE A 208 -24.73 -10.65 -5.42
N ASN A 209 -24.63 -10.24 -6.68
CA ASN A 209 -24.15 -11.06 -7.78
C ASN A 209 -22.79 -10.52 -8.28
N PRO A 210 -21.68 -11.23 -8.04
CA PRO A 210 -20.36 -10.85 -8.56
C PRO A 210 -20.26 -10.73 -10.09
N ALA A 211 -21.24 -11.24 -10.86
CA ALA A 211 -21.34 -11.03 -12.30
C ALA A 211 -21.96 -9.67 -12.69
N VAL A 212 -22.45 -8.88 -11.72
CA VAL A 212 -23.07 -7.57 -11.93
C VAL A 212 -22.15 -6.48 -11.43
N ASN A 213 -21.68 -5.60 -12.32
CA ASN A 213 -20.72 -4.54 -11.99
C ASN A 213 -21.19 -3.66 -10.82
N ALA A 214 -22.46 -3.26 -10.79
CA ALA A 214 -23.01 -2.42 -9.72
C ALA A 214 -22.94 -3.08 -8.33
N ASP A 215 -23.01 -4.41 -8.26
CA ASP A 215 -22.88 -5.15 -7.01
C ASP A 215 -21.41 -5.27 -6.58
N VAL A 216 -20.50 -5.48 -7.54
CA VAL A 216 -19.05 -5.55 -7.29
C VAL A 216 -18.51 -4.19 -6.85
N GLU A 217 -18.99 -3.08 -7.40
CA GLU A 217 -18.59 -1.72 -7.00
C GLU A 217 -18.93 -1.39 -5.54
N ARG A 218 -19.95 -2.05 -4.97
CA ARG A 218 -20.34 -1.91 -3.56
C ARG A 218 -19.52 -2.80 -2.62
N MET A 219 -18.68 -3.68 -3.18
CA MET A 219 -17.90 -4.65 -2.42
C MET A 219 -16.60 -4.02 -1.91
N GLU A 220 -16.39 -4.13 -0.60
CA GLU A 220 -15.09 -3.90 0.02
C GLU A 220 -14.45 -5.24 0.37
N LEU A 221 -13.17 -5.39 0.05
CA LEU A 221 -12.40 -6.57 0.41
C LEU A 221 -11.48 -6.27 1.58
N GLY A 222 -11.46 -7.17 2.58
CA GLY A 222 -10.47 -7.15 3.65
C GLY A 222 -9.03 -7.13 3.10
N PRO A 223 -8.07 -6.46 3.77
CA PRO A 223 -6.74 -6.25 3.19
C PRO A 223 -6.01 -7.51 2.73
N PRO A 224 -5.99 -8.64 3.48
CA PRO A 224 -5.34 -9.86 3.01
C PRO A 224 -5.97 -10.41 1.72
N LEU A 225 -7.30 -10.54 1.68
CA LEU A 225 -8.01 -11.05 0.50
C LEU A 225 -7.82 -10.14 -0.72
N ARG A 226 -7.82 -8.82 -0.51
CA ARG A 226 -7.56 -7.85 -1.56
C ARG A 226 -6.15 -8.01 -2.15
N HIS A 227 -5.14 -8.29 -1.34
CA HIS A 227 -3.77 -8.50 -1.82
C HIS A 227 -3.66 -9.79 -2.64
N LEU A 228 -4.29 -10.88 -2.18
CA LEU A 228 -4.35 -12.14 -2.91
C LEU A 228 -5.04 -12.00 -4.27
N ILE A 229 -6.24 -11.42 -4.31
CA ILE A 229 -6.98 -11.21 -5.57
C ILE A 229 -6.17 -10.36 -6.55
N ARG A 230 -5.49 -9.31 -6.09
CA ARG A 230 -4.61 -8.50 -6.96
C ARG A 230 -3.43 -9.29 -7.50
N ALA A 231 -2.81 -10.14 -6.68
CA ALA A 231 -1.73 -11.00 -7.15
C ALA A 231 -2.20 -11.95 -8.25
N ILE A 232 -3.39 -12.54 -8.09
CA ILE A 232 -4.04 -13.40 -9.10
C ILE A 232 -4.35 -12.62 -10.39
N ILE A 233 -4.96 -11.43 -10.29
CA ILE A 233 -5.26 -10.59 -11.47
C ILE A 233 -3.96 -10.23 -12.20
N CYS A 234 -2.93 -9.80 -11.48
CA CYS A 234 -1.65 -9.42 -12.08
C CYS A 234 -0.89 -10.60 -12.69
N SER A 235 -1.01 -11.83 -12.15
CA SER A 235 -0.38 -13.01 -12.75
C SER A 235 -1.03 -13.44 -14.06
N ARG A 236 -2.32 -13.12 -14.21
CA ARG A 236 -3.09 -13.36 -15.43
C ARG A 236 -2.90 -12.29 -16.50
N ASP A 237 -2.34 -11.13 -16.16
CA ASP A 237 -2.13 -10.04 -17.11
C ASP A 237 -1.06 -10.41 -18.16
N LYS A 238 -1.53 -10.72 -19.37
CA LYS A 238 -0.66 -11.03 -20.51
C LYS A 238 -0.16 -9.80 -21.26
N GLN A 239 -0.65 -8.60 -20.93
CA GLN A 239 -0.29 -7.35 -21.60
C GLN A 239 0.77 -6.54 -20.83
N ALA A 240 0.79 -6.64 -19.50
CA ALA A 240 1.72 -5.90 -18.66
C ALA A 240 2.36 -6.75 -17.55
N SER A 241 3.60 -6.39 -17.20
CA SER A 241 4.26 -6.85 -15.98
C SER A 241 3.97 -5.87 -14.85
N TRP A 242 3.91 -6.39 -13.63
CA TRP A 242 3.56 -5.59 -12.47
C TRP A 242 4.64 -5.70 -11.39
N ILE A 243 5.08 -4.54 -10.90
CA ILE A 243 5.87 -4.42 -9.68
C ILE A 243 4.98 -3.72 -8.65
N MET A 244 4.59 -4.46 -7.62
CA MET A 244 3.79 -3.97 -6.50
C MET A 244 4.73 -3.36 -5.46
N CYS A 245 4.94 -2.04 -5.53
CA CYS A 245 5.80 -1.33 -4.60
C CYS A 245 5.01 -0.93 -3.34
N THR A 246 5.36 -1.49 -2.19
CA THR A 246 4.67 -1.26 -0.91
C THR A 246 5.67 -1.14 0.24
N GLY A 247 5.24 -0.73 1.43
CA GLY A 247 6.10 -0.69 2.62
C GLY A 247 6.53 -2.09 3.08
N ALA A 248 7.74 -2.20 3.65
CA ALA A 248 8.25 -3.49 4.15
C ALA A 248 7.48 -4.04 5.37
N ASP A 249 6.49 -3.33 5.90
CA ASP A 249 5.54 -3.84 6.90
C ASP A 249 4.62 -4.94 6.34
N HIS A 250 4.51 -5.05 5.02
CA HIS A 250 3.84 -6.14 4.35
C HIS A 250 4.75 -7.34 4.05
N ALA A 251 6.06 -7.19 4.24
CA ALA A 251 7.04 -8.24 3.94
C ALA A 251 7.03 -9.37 4.99
N GLY A 252 7.87 -10.38 4.76
CA GLY A 252 8.01 -11.52 5.67
C GLY A 252 6.72 -12.32 5.77
N LEU A 253 6.39 -12.76 6.99
CA LEU A 253 5.29 -13.68 7.26
C LEU A 253 3.94 -13.21 6.69
N TYR A 254 3.71 -11.88 6.61
CA TYR A 254 2.44 -11.34 6.13
C TYR A 254 2.18 -11.70 4.66
N HIS A 255 3.00 -11.27 3.71
CA HIS A 255 2.79 -11.67 2.31
C HIS A 255 3.18 -13.12 2.01
N GLU A 256 4.10 -13.70 2.77
CA GLU A 256 4.48 -15.10 2.57
C GLU A 256 3.29 -16.03 2.79
N GLU A 257 2.63 -15.94 3.94
CA GLU A 257 1.52 -16.83 4.29
C GLU A 257 0.19 -16.40 3.64
N LEU A 258 -0.04 -15.09 3.51
CA LEU A 258 -1.35 -14.57 3.10
C LEU A 258 -1.47 -14.28 1.59
N VAL A 259 -0.37 -14.39 0.84
CA VAL A 259 -0.37 -14.21 -0.61
C VAL A 259 0.40 -15.34 -1.28
N TRP A 260 1.72 -15.43 -1.08
CA TRP A 260 2.59 -16.31 -1.86
C TRP A 260 2.21 -17.79 -1.77
N ARG A 261 1.96 -18.30 -0.55
CA ARG A 261 1.55 -19.70 -0.35
C ARG A 261 0.15 -20.06 -0.86
N LEU A 262 -0.64 -19.05 -1.22
CA LEU A 262 -2.01 -19.21 -1.68
C LEU A 262 -2.13 -19.05 -3.20
N LEU A 263 -1.04 -18.78 -3.91
CA LEU A 263 -1.01 -18.73 -5.36
C LEU A 263 -0.73 -20.12 -5.93
N ASP A 264 -1.50 -20.50 -6.95
CA ASP A 264 -1.28 -21.77 -7.67
C ASP A 264 0.03 -21.75 -8.47
N GLU A 265 0.35 -20.61 -9.10
CA GLU A 265 1.53 -20.39 -9.94
C GLU A 265 2.30 -19.14 -9.44
N PRO A 266 3.05 -19.25 -8.34
CA PRO A 266 3.78 -18.12 -7.76
C PRO A 266 4.84 -17.52 -8.71
N GLU A 267 5.37 -18.29 -9.66
CA GLU A 267 6.33 -17.81 -10.66
C GLU A 267 5.78 -16.76 -11.63
N ASP A 268 4.45 -16.73 -11.82
CA ASP A 268 3.77 -15.77 -12.69
C ASP A 268 3.22 -14.57 -11.90
N ALA A 269 3.34 -14.59 -10.56
CA ALA A 269 2.91 -13.51 -9.69
C ALA A 269 3.63 -12.17 -9.98
N PRO A 270 3.02 -11.03 -9.64
CA PRO A 270 3.71 -9.76 -9.71
C PRO A 270 4.90 -9.73 -8.74
N ILE A 271 5.92 -8.95 -9.07
CA ILE A 271 7.03 -8.73 -8.14
C ILE A 271 6.55 -7.81 -7.02
N PHE A 272 6.56 -8.29 -5.79
CA PHE A 272 6.38 -7.42 -4.61
C PHE A 272 7.72 -6.79 -4.23
N PHE A 273 7.82 -5.47 -4.39
CA PHE A 273 8.98 -4.70 -3.97
C PHE A 273 8.68 -3.97 -2.66
N TYR A 274 9.47 -4.25 -1.63
CA TYR A 274 9.27 -3.67 -0.30
C TYR A 274 10.19 -2.46 -0.09
N ALA A 275 9.60 -1.28 -0.07
CA ALA A 275 10.30 -0.05 0.27
C ALA A 275 10.70 -0.05 1.76
N PRO A 276 11.90 0.45 2.10
CA PRO A 276 12.37 0.61 3.48
C PRO A 276 11.34 1.28 4.40
N LEU A 277 11.14 0.74 5.61
CA LEU A 277 10.31 1.43 6.60
C LEU A 277 11.03 2.63 7.17
N VAL A 278 10.24 3.68 7.44
CA VAL A 278 10.65 4.76 8.33
C VAL A 278 10.15 4.46 9.74
N VAL A 279 11.06 4.44 10.70
CA VAL A 279 10.78 4.09 12.11
C VAL A 279 11.06 5.26 13.04
N ASP A 280 10.35 5.31 14.16
CA ASP A 280 10.62 6.24 15.25
C ASP A 280 11.78 5.77 16.15
N TRP A 281 12.04 6.51 17.23
CA TRP A 281 13.10 6.21 18.18
C TRP A 281 12.97 4.82 18.85
N SER A 282 11.76 4.24 18.88
CA SER A 282 11.51 2.91 19.44
C SER A 282 11.71 1.78 18.42
N GLY A 283 11.97 2.13 17.15
CA GLY A 283 11.98 1.18 16.04
C GLY A 283 10.58 0.84 15.50
N ALA A 284 9.52 1.45 16.03
CA ALA A 284 8.17 1.28 15.52
C ALA A 284 7.99 2.04 14.20
N ARG A 285 7.26 1.44 13.25
CA ARG A 285 6.90 2.10 12.00
C ARG A 285 6.18 3.42 12.28
N LEU A 286 6.65 4.49 11.63
CA LEU A 286 5.97 5.78 11.62
C LEU A 286 4.58 5.62 10.97
N SER A 287 3.53 5.96 11.71
CA SER A 287 2.13 5.82 11.28
C SER A 287 1.24 6.83 11.97
N LYS A 288 0.43 7.57 11.19
CA LYS A 288 -0.50 8.60 11.70
C LYS A 288 -1.79 8.06 12.29
N THR A 289 -2.35 7.02 11.69
CA THR A 289 -3.76 6.63 11.79
C THR A 289 -4.23 6.12 13.15
N LYS A 290 -3.32 5.82 14.07
CA LYS A 290 -3.67 5.33 15.41
C LYS A 290 -3.20 6.18 16.57
N ARG A 291 -2.31 7.14 16.32
CA ARG A 291 -1.40 7.60 17.38
C ARG A 291 -1.36 9.11 17.55
N VAL A 292 -1.58 9.89 16.49
CA VAL A 292 -1.50 11.37 16.56
C VAL A 292 -2.61 11.97 17.45
N ARG A 293 -3.80 11.35 17.50
CA ARG A 293 -4.91 11.80 18.36
C ARG A 293 -4.63 11.61 19.87
N ASP A 294 -3.70 10.73 20.25
CA ASP A 294 -3.32 10.46 21.65
C ASP A 294 -1.97 11.10 22.03
N GLY A 295 -1.53 12.13 21.30
CA GLY A 295 -0.25 12.82 21.56
C GLY A 295 0.98 12.10 21.02
N ALA A 296 0.84 11.07 20.18
CA ALA A 296 2.02 10.42 19.63
C ALA A 296 2.76 11.30 18.64
N TYR A 297 4.07 11.13 18.64
CA TYR A 297 5.02 11.97 17.93
C TYR A 297 4.98 13.45 18.35
N GLN A 298 4.38 13.79 19.49
CA GLN A 298 4.45 15.15 20.05
C GLN A 298 5.91 15.63 20.18
N TYR A 299 6.84 14.72 20.49
CA TYR A 299 8.28 15.02 20.49
C TYR A 299 8.80 15.56 19.15
N LEU A 300 8.22 15.16 18.00
CA LEU A 300 8.56 15.72 16.70
C LEU A 300 8.07 17.17 16.59
N CYS A 301 6.88 17.48 17.10
CA CYS A 301 6.39 18.86 17.14
C CYS A 301 7.26 19.72 18.07
N GLU A 302 7.58 19.24 19.27
CA GLU A 302 8.43 19.90 20.26
C GLU A 302 9.86 20.17 19.74
N THR A 303 10.35 19.30 18.85
CA THR A 303 11.67 19.45 18.21
C THR A 303 11.61 20.14 16.84
N ARG A 304 10.47 20.75 16.47
CA ARG A 304 10.25 21.44 15.17
C ARG A 304 10.46 20.54 13.94
N ARG A 305 10.11 19.26 14.08
CA ARG A 305 10.18 18.20 13.06
C ARG A 305 8.81 17.69 12.62
N GLU A 306 7.75 18.48 12.84
CA GLU A 306 6.38 18.13 12.42
C GLU A 306 6.27 17.84 10.91
N TYR A 307 7.15 18.43 10.09
CA TYR A 307 7.26 18.13 8.66
C TYR A 307 7.56 16.65 8.34
N MET A 308 8.06 15.87 9.29
CA MET A 308 8.24 14.42 9.11
C MET A 308 6.92 13.66 9.13
N VAL A 309 5.93 14.24 9.78
CA VAL A 309 4.57 13.71 9.88
C VAL A 309 3.59 14.64 9.20
N ASP A 310 3.98 15.46 8.23
CA ASP A 310 3.02 16.20 7.42
C ASP A 310 3.64 16.65 6.10
N ALA A 311 3.12 16.14 4.98
CA ALA A 311 3.68 16.43 3.67
C ALA A 311 3.47 17.89 3.24
N ASP A 312 2.41 18.55 3.68
CA ASP A 312 2.20 19.96 3.33
C ASP A 312 3.22 20.84 4.04
N MET A 313 3.56 20.51 5.29
CA MET A 313 4.68 21.15 5.97
C MET A 313 6.01 20.77 5.30
N PHE A 314 6.23 19.49 4.97
CA PHE A 314 7.43 19.01 4.28
C PHE A 314 7.70 19.78 2.98
N LEU A 315 6.67 20.00 2.17
CA LEU A 315 6.77 20.70 0.90
C LEU A 315 7.09 22.19 1.04
N ARG A 316 6.96 22.80 2.24
CA ARG A 316 7.38 24.19 2.52
C ARG A 316 8.88 24.31 2.75
N TYR A 317 9.60 23.22 3.02
CA TYR A 317 11.04 23.23 3.23
C TYR A 317 11.74 23.26 1.86
N PRO A 318 12.46 24.35 1.51
CA PRO A 318 13.14 24.44 0.21
C PRO A 318 14.14 23.30 0.04
N GLY A 319 14.06 22.61 -1.11
CA GLY A 319 14.92 21.47 -1.42
C GLY A 319 14.58 20.17 -0.68
N GLY A 320 13.55 20.13 0.18
CA GLY A 320 13.23 18.94 0.98
C GLY A 320 12.87 17.71 0.15
N LEU A 321 12.00 17.88 -0.85
CA LEU A 321 11.61 16.77 -1.72
C LEU A 321 12.74 16.36 -2.67
N GLU A 322 13.49 17.30 -3.22
CA GLU A 322 14.68 17.03 -4.05
C GLU A 322 15.74 16.26 -3.26
N ALA A 323 15.95 16.63 -1.99
CA ALA A 323 16.85 15.94 -1.09
C ALA A 323 16.40 14.49 -0.84
N LEU A 324 15.10 14.27 -0.63
CA LEU A 324 14.52 12.93 -0.50
C LEU A 324 14.73 12.11 -1.77
N CYS A 325 14.42 12.68 -2.94
CA CYS A 325 14.57 11.97 -4.21
C CYS A 325 16.03 11.61 -4.49
N ARG A 326 16.99 12.48 -4.15
CA ARG A 326 18.44 12.18 -4.26
C ARG A 326 18.86 11.06 -3.31
N GLU A 327 18.34 11.04 -2.08
CA GLU A 327 18.63 9.97 -1.14
C GLU A 327 18.12 8.62 -1.64
N VAL A 328 16.85 8.58 -2.09
CA VAL A 328 16.22 7.36 -2.60
C VAL A 328 16.83 6.91 -3.92
N ARG A 329 17.20 7.82 -4.83
CA ARG A 329 17.97 7.48 -6.04
C ARG A 329 19.27 6.78 -5.66
N GLY A 330 19.98 7.30 -4.65
CA GLY A 330 21.18 6.66 -4.11
C GLY A 330 20.92 5.25 -3.55
N TRP A 331 19.70 4.93 -3.12
CA TRP A 331 19.36 3.55 -2.73
C TRP A 331 19.21 2.62 -3.93
N ILE A 332 18.72 3.13 -5.07
CA ILE A 332 18.62 2.35 -6.30
C ILE A 332 19.99 2.17 -6.95
N ASP A 333 20.82 3.21 -6.92
CA ASP A 333 22.21 3.16 -7.43
C ASP A 333 23.09 2.26 -6.56
N GLN A 334 22.75 2.14 -5.27
CA GLN A 334 23.44 1.28 -4.30
C GLN A 334 22.42 0.40 -3.55
N PRO A 335 21.89 -0.65 -4.22
CA PRO A 335 20.80 -1.50 -3.73
C PRO A 335 20.96 -2.08 -2.33
N TYR A 336 22.19 -2.24 -1.83
CA TYR A 336 22.42 -2.68 -0.44
C TYR A 336 21.73 -1.78 0.60
N ARG A 337 21.44 -0.52 0.25
CA ARG A 337 20.71 0.45 1.07
C ARG A 337 19.20 0.16 1.16
N LEU A 338 18.63 -0.66 0.28
CA LEU A 338 17.20 -0.98 0.28
C LEU A 338 16.82 -2.08 1.28
N PHE A 339 17.79 -2.87 1.76
CA PHE A 339 17.53 -4.04 2.60
C PHE A 339 17.61 -3.72 4.11
N ARG A 340 17.02 -2.61 4.54
CA ARG A 340 16.97 -2.19 5.96
C ARG A 340 15.86 -1.15 6.21
N ASN A 341 15.66 -0.82 7.48
CA ASN A 341 14.80 0.29 7.91
C ASN A 341 15.62 1.55 8.21
N TYR A 342 14.95 2.70 8.20
CA TYR A 342 15.56 4.01 8.44
C TYR A 342 14.84 4.73 9.56
N SER A 343 15.59 5.31 10.52
CA SER A 343 14.96 6.15 11.53
C SER A 343 14.61 7.53 10.99
N VAL A 344 13.69 8.23 11.65
CA VAL A 344 13.37 9.63 11.36
C VAL A 344 14.62 10.52 11.46
N GLU A 345 15.49 10.25 12.44
CA GLU A 345 16.74 10.99 12.67
C GLU A 345 17.75 10.79 11.53
N TYR A 346 17.87 9.56 11.02
CA TYR A 346 18.69 9.29 9.84
C TYR A 346 18.21 10.12 8.64
N LEU A 347 16.90 10.07 8.36
CA LEU A 347 16.35 10.78 7.21
C LEU A 347 16.51 12.28 7.37
N GLU A 348 16.23 12.86 8.54
CA GLU A 348 16.48 14.29 8.75
C GLU A 348 17.91 14.68 8.39
N ARG A 349 18.89 13.93 8.90
CA ARG A 349 20.30 14.21 8.63
C ARG A 349 20.61 14.12 7.13
N GLN A 350 20.16 13.07 6.45
CA GLN A 350 20.41 12.91 5.01
C GLN A 350 19.74 14.02 4.20
N LEU A 351 18.51 14.40 4.54
CA LEU A 351 17.80 15.47 3.85
C LEU A 351 18.57 16.80 3.96
N ARG A 352 19.07 17.13 5.16
CA ARG A 352 19.90 18.33 5.37
C ARG A 352 21.22 18.27 4.60
N LEU A 353 21.93 17.15 4.66
CA LEU A 353 23.17 16.95 3.89
C LEU A 353 22.96 17.08 2.37
N ARG A 354 21.75 16.82 1.90
CA ARG A 354 21.37 16.90 0.48
C ARG A 354 20.71 18.21 0.08
N GLY A 355 20.76 19.21 0.97
CA GLY A 355 20.38 20.59 0.67
C GLY A 355 18.96 20.97 1.09
N MET A 356 18.30 20.21 1.96
CA MET A 356 17.06 20.68 2.60
C MET A 356 17.38 21.86 3.54
N LEU A 357 16.83 23.02 3.24
CA LEU A 357 16.98 24.24 4.05
C LEU A 357 15.88 24.30 5.12
N HIS A 358 16.11 25.08 6.18
CA HIS A 358 15.06 25.41 7.15
C HIS A 358 13.89 26.14 6.45
N ALA A 359 12.67 25.92 6.93
CA ALA A 359 11.52 26.65 6.45
C ALA A 359 11.73 28.16 6.61
N VAL A 360 11.43 28.91 5.56
CA VAL A 360 11.34 30.38 5.63
C VAL A 360 10.06 30.69 6.40
N HIS A 361 10.18 31.36 7.55
CA HIS A 361 9.06 31.72 8.41
C HIS A 361 8.19 32.80 7.80
#